data_AF-A0AAJ1VHA3-F1
#
_entry.id   AF-A0AAJ1VHA3-F1
#
_cell.length_a   1.000
_cell.length_b   1.000
_cell.length_c   1.000
_cell.angle_alpha   90.00
_cell.angle_beta   90.00
_cell.angle_gamma   90.00
#
_symmetry.space_group_name_H-M   'P 1'
#
loop_
_entity.id
_entity.type
_entity.pdbx_description
1 polymer ?
#
loop_
_entity_poly.entity_id
_entity_poly.type
_entity_poly.pdbx_seq_one_letter_code
_entity_poly.pdbx_strand_id
1 'polypeptide(L)'
;MDKNKEILLKQKKQNELKLEIQQLKKKLPSLIIGFIFFVAVSLYFLEDKFYHLFGNSVNFIFSTVMLLCVFSLAFILKNYIKIKKRQKKVKKIGVELYKLMKLDEGSPKNE
;
A
#
# COMPACT_ATOMS: atom_id res chain seq x y z
N MET A 1 30.39 -16.86 10.33
CA MET A 1 29.06 -17.03 9.70
C MET A 1 29.26 -16.89 8.19
N ASP A 2 28.77 -17.83 7.40
CA ASP A 2 29.04 -17.90 5.96
C ASP A 2 28.41 -16.70 5.22
N LYS A 3 29.25 -15.78 4.74
CA LYS A 3 28.88 -14.48 4.15
C LYS A 3 27.93 -14.66 2.95
N ASN A 4 28.08 -15.77 2.21
CA ASN A 4 27.19 -16.14 1.11
C ASN A 4 25.77 -16.48 1.59
N LYS A 5 25.64 -17.11 2.76
CA LYS A 5 24.32 -17.36 3.37
C LYS A 5 23.64 -16.05 3.77
N GLU A 6 24.38 -15.06 4.24
CA GLU A 6 23.83 -13.74 4.57
C GLU A 6 23.33 -12.99 3.32
N ILE A 7 24.09 -13.04 2.22
CA ILE A 7 23.69 -12.48 0.92
C ILE A 7 22.40 -13.14 0.43
N LEU A 8 22.33 -14.47 0.43
CA LEU A 8 21.15 -15.24 0.02
C LEU A 8 19.91 -14.87 0.84
N LEU A 9 20.04 -14.76 2.16
CA LEU A 9 18.95 -14.37 3.04
C LEU A 9 18.45 -12.94 2.76
N LYS A 10 19.37 -11.99 2.55
CA LYS A 10 19.02 -10.61 2.21
C LYS A 10 18.35 -10.51 0.84
N GLN A 11 18.80 -11.29 -0.15
CA GLN A 11 18.16 -11.38 -1.48
C GLN A 11 16.75 -11.97 -1.41
N LYS A 12 16.57 -13.08 -0.68
CA LYS A 12 15.25 -13.71 -0.48
C LYS A 12 14.27 -12.73 0.15
N LYS A 13 14.69 -12.05 1.22
CA LYS A 13 13.90 -11.02 1.90
C LYS A 13 13.57 -9.82 0.99
N GLN A 14 14.49 -9.43 0.10
CA GLN A 14 14.24 -8.37 -0.87
C GLN A 14 13.15 -8.79 -1.88
N ASN A 15 13.19 -10.02 -2.38
CA ASN A 15 12.20 -10.54 -3.32
C ASN A 15 10.81 -10.70 -2.70
N GLU A 16 10.73 -11.23 -1.47
CA GLU A 16 9.47 -11.30 -0.72
C GLU A 16 8.83 -9.91 -0.56
N LEU A 17 9.63 -8.91 -0.17
CA LEU A 17 9.14 -7.54 -0.04
C LEU A 17 8.69 -6.94 -1.39
N LYS A 18 9.37 -7.26 -2.50
CA LYS A 18 8.95 -6.82 -3.85
C LYS A 18 7.63 -7.47 -4.26
N LEU A 19 7.44 -8.76 -3.99
CA LEU A 19 6.20 -9.48 -4.26
C LEU A 19 5.03 -8.89 -3.45
N GLU A 20 5.23 -8.63 -2.16
CA GLU A 20 4.22 -7.98 -1.32
C GLU A 20 3.83 -6.59 -1.87
N ILE A 21 4.81 -5.80 -2.32
CA ILE A 21 4.56 -4.48 -2.93
C ILE A 21 3.74 -4.63 -4.21
N GLN A 22 4.07 -5.60 -5.06
CA GLN A 22 3.38 -5.82 -6.33
C GLN A 22 1.92 -6.26 -6.08
N GLN A 23 1.69 -7.17 -5.13
CA GLN A 23 0.36 -7.59 -4.74
C GLN A 23 -0.48 -6.43 -4.18
N LEU A 24 0.11 -5.61 -3.30
CA LEU A 24 -0.56 -4.42 -2.76
C LEU A 24 -0.89 -3.40 -3.86
N LYS A 25 0.06 -3.16 -4.79
CA LYS A 25 -0.16 -2.27 -5.93
C LYS A 25 -1.24 -2.78 -6.88
N LYS A 26 -1.35 -4.09 -7.10
CA LYS A 26 -2.37 -4.68 -7.96
C LYS A 26 -3.78 -4.51 -7.37
N LYS A 27 -3.92 -4.54 -6.04
CA LYS A 27 -5.19 -4.35 -5.34
C LYS A 27 -5.60 -2.88 -5.20
N LEU A 28 -4.64 -1.96 -5.19
CA LEU A 28 -4.87 -0.52 -5.02
C LEU A 28 -5.84 0.08 -6.07
N PRO A 29 -5.67 -0.13 -7.40
CA PRO A 29 -6.59 0.43 -8.39
C PRO A 29 -8.01 -0.12 -8.23
N SER A 30 -8.16 -1.41 -7.92
CA SER A 30 -9.48 -2.00 -7.64
C SER A 30 -10.16 -1.35 -6.43
N LEU A 31 -9.40 -1.07 -5.35
CA LEU A 31 -9.93 -0.32 -4.19
C LEU A 31 -10.33 1.11 -4.55
N ILE A 32 -9.56 1.80 -5.40
CA ILE A 32 -9.87 3.16 -5.86
C ILE A 32 -11.14 3.16 -6.72
N ILE A 33 -11.27 2.22 -7.65
CA ILE A 33 -12.46 2.08 -8.50
C ILE A 33 -13.69 1.79 -7.64
N GLY A 34 -13.58 0.87 -6.68
CA GLY A 34 -14.65 0.57 -5.74
C GLY A 34 -15.05 1.79 -4.89
N PHE A 35 -14.10 2.61 -4.46
CA PHE A 35 -14.37 3.86 -3.76
C PHE A 35 -15.09 4.88 -4.65
N ILE A 36 -14.64 5.08 -5.88
CA ILE A 36 -15.31 5.99 -6.83
C ILE A 36 -16.74 5.53 -7.10
N PHE A 37 -16.95 4.23 -7.31
CA PHE A 37 -18.28 3.66 -7.49
C PHE A 37 -19.17 3.85 -6.26
N PHE A 38 -18.64 3.59 -5.06
CA PHE A 38 -19.34 3.83 -3.80
C PHE A 38 -19.77 5.29 -3.62
N VAL A 39 -18.89 6.24 -3.94
CA VAL A 39 -19.19 7.67 -3.87
C VAL A 39 -20.26 8.04 -4.90
N ALA A 40 -20.15 7.57 -6.15
CA ALA A 40 -21.12 7.85 -7.20
C ALA A 40 -22.53 7.33 -6.85
N VAL A 41 -22.62 6.09 -6.36
CA VAL A 41 -23.88 5.51 -5.88
C VAL A 41 -24.42 6.32 -4.70
N SER A 42 -23.56 6.65 -3.73
CA SER A 42 -23.96 7.43 -2.56
C SER A 42 -24.52 8.81 -2.95
N LEU A 43 -23.89 9.51 -3.90
CA LEU A 43 -24.36 10.80 -4.41
C LEU A 43 -25.70 10.68 -5.17
N TYR A 44 -25.85 9.66 -6.02
CA TYR A 44 -27.11 9.41 -6.72
C TYR A 44 -28.27 9.14 -5.76
N PHE A 45 -28.02 8.40 -4.69
CA PHE A 45 -29.04 8.16 -3.67
C PHE A 45 -29.31 9.39 -2.80
N LEU A 46 -28.33 10.27 -2.60
CA LEU A 46 -28.48 11.50 -1.82
C LEU A 46 -29.30 12.59 -2.51
N GLU A 47 -29.58 12.45 -3.82
CA GLU A 47 -30.54 13.28 -4.53
C GLU A 47 -31.95 13.18 -3.92
N ASP A 48 -32.80 14.16 -4.23
CA ASP A 48 -34.09 14.54 -3.61
C ASP A 48 -35.01 13.38 -3.16
N LYS A 49 -34.87 12.20 -3.78
CA LYS A 49 -35.56 10.95 -3.39
C LYS A 49 -35.31 10.53 -1.95
N PHE A 50 -34.13 10.77 -1.37
CA PHE A 50 -33.86 10.39 0.02
C PHE A 50 -34.54 11.32 1.04
N TYR A 51 -34.63 12.62 0.74
CA TYR A 51 -35.32 13.58 1.60
C TYR A 51 -36.80 13.25 1.75
N HIS A 52 -37.44 12.85 0.65
CA HIS A 52 -38.84 12.47 0.65
C HIS A 52 -39.11 11.11 1.34
N LEU A 53 -38.15 10.18 1.32
CA LEU A 53 -38.30 8.85 1.92
C LEU A 53 -37.95 8.79 3.42
N PHE A 54 -36.95 9.56 3.86
CA PHE A 54 -36.38 9.42 5.20
C PHE A 54 -36.61 10.62 6.12
N GLY A 55 -37.18 11.73 5.63
CA GLY A 55 -37.54 12.90 6.45
C GLY A 55 -36.37 13.38 7.33
N ASN A 56 -36.58 13.46 8.65
CA ASN A 56 -35.57 13.96 9.60
C ASN A 56 -34.34 13.03 9.76
N SER A 57 -34.43 11.78 9.32
CA SER A 57 -33.34 10.78 9.40
C SER A 57 -32.23 11.03 8.38
N VAL A 58 -32.47 11.87 7.38
CA VAL A 58 -31.55 12.14 6.26
C VAL A 58 -30.23 12.73 6.77
N ASN A 59 -30.28 13.61 7.78
CA ASN A 59 -29.08 14.20 8.39
C ASN A 59 -28.19 13.13 9.04
N PHE A 60 -28.78 12.12 9.68
CA PHE A 60 -28.04 11.01 10.29
C PHE A 60 -27.39 10.11 9.23
N ILE A 61 -28.13 9.80 8.15
CA ILE A 61 -27.63 9.01 7.03
C ILE A 61 -26.48 9.75 6.33
N PHE A 62 -26.65 11.06 6.07
CA PHE A 62 -25.61 11.89 5.46
C PHE A 62 -24.33 11.91 6.29
N SER A 63 -24.45 12.12 7.61
CA SER A 63 -23.31 12.08 8.53
C SER A 63 -22.59 10.72 8.50
N THR A 64 -23.36 9.62 8.46
CA THR A 64 -22.81 8.26 8.37
C THR A 64 -22.07 8.02 7.05
N VAL A 65 -22.64 8.44 5.92
CA VAL A 65 -22.01 8.33 4.59
C VAL A 65 -20.73 9.16 4.54
N MET A 66 -20.74 10.38 5.08
CA MET A 66 -19.54 11.23 5.22
C MET A 66 -18.44 10.51 6.01
N LEU A 67 -18.77 9.92 7.16
CA LEU A 67 -17.81 9.16 7.97
C LEU A 67 -17.25 7.95 7.22
N LEU A 68 -18.08 7.21 6.47
CA LEU A 68 -17.64 6.10 5.64
C LEU A 68 -16.71 6.54 4.51
N CYS A 69 -16.99 7.68 3.88
CA CYS A 69 -16.11 8.27 2.86
C CYS A 69 -14.74 8.65 3.46
N VAL A 70 -14.72 9.29 4.63
CA VAL A 70 -13.46 9.63 5.32
C VAL A 70 -12.69 8.37 5.70
N PHE A 71 -13.37 7.35 6.23
CA PHE A 71 -12.74 6.10 6.66
C PHE A 71 -12.14 5.32 5.49
N SER A 72 -12.87 5.22 4.37
CA SER A 72 -12.39 4.54 3.16
C SER A 72 -11.21 5.29 2.53
N LEU A 73 -11.24 6.62 2.49
CA LEU A 73 -10.09 7.43 2.06
C LEU A 73 -8.85 7.19 2.95
N ALA A 74 -9.03 7.21 4.27
CA ALA A 74 -7.97 6.92 5.22
C ALA A 74 -7.39 5.50 5.03
N PHE A 75 -8.23 4.52 4.72
CA PHE A 75 -7.81 3.15 4.42
C PHE A 75 -6.94 3.08 3.16
N ILE A 76 -7.32 3.78 2.08
CA ILE A 76 -6.54 3.86 0.84
C ILE A 76 -5.18 4.53 1.11
N LEU A 77 -5.17 5.66 1.84
CA LEU A 77 -3.95 6.37 2.22
C LEU A 77 -3.01 5.49 3.06
N LYS A 78 -3.54 4.74 4.03
CA LYS A 78 -2.76 3.82 4.85
C LYS A 78 -2.08 2.74 4.00
N ASN A 79 -2.79 2.19 3.00
CA ASN A 79 -2.22 1.22 2.06
C ASN A 79 -1.11 1.85 1.20
N TYR A 80 -1.33 3.07 0.70
CA TYR A 80 -0.31 3.80 -0.06
C TYR A 80 0.97 4.06 0.77
N ILE A 81 0.83 4.53 2.01
CA ILE A 81 1.96 4.74 2.93
C ILE A 81 2.69 3.42 3.21
N LYS A 82 1.94 2.31 3.39
CA LYS A 82 2.52 0.97 3.60
C LYS A 82 3.38 0.55 2.41
N ILE A 83 2.91 0.75 1.18
CA ILE A 83 3.68 0.49 -0.03
C ILE A 83 4.96 1.32 -0.05
N LYS A 84 4.87 2.64 0.21
CA LYS A 84 6.02 3.56 0.21
C LYS A 84 7.06 3.17 1.27
N LYS A 85 6.63 2.80 2.49
CA LYS A 85 7.51 2.30 3.55
C LYS A 85 8.24 1.02 3.14
N ARG A 86 7.54 0.06 2.52
CA ARG A 86 8.15 -1.19 2.05
C ARG A 86 9.13 -0.97 0.90
N GLN A 87 8.83 -0.07 -0.03
CA GLN A 87 9.78 0.33 -1.09
C GLN A 87 11.07 0.92 -0.52
N LYS A 88 10.98 1.77 0.52
CA LYS A 88 12.18 2.28 1.21
C LYS A 88 13.02 1.15 1.81
N LYS A 89 12.38 0.13 2.41
CA LYS A 89 13.09 -1.06 2.94
C LYS A 89 13.80 -1.84 1.84
N VAL A 90 13.15 -2.08 0.70
CA VAL A 90 13.74 -2.75 -0.46
C VAL A 90 14.98 -2.01 -0.97
N LYS A 91 14.89 -0.67 -1.09
CA LYS A 91 16.03 0.18 -1.49
C LYS A 91 17.18 0.08 -0.48
N LYS A 92 16.89 0.14 0.82
CA LYS A 92 17.90 0.00 1.88
C LYS A 92 18.64 -1.36 1.80
N ILE A 93 17.89 -2.46 1.65
CA ILE A 93 18.47 -3.81 1.48
C ILE A 93 19.32 -3.88 0.22
N GLY A 94 18.89 -3.23 -0.87
CA GLY A 94 19.68 -3.17 -2.11
C GLY A 94 21.03 -2.47 -1.94
N VAL A 95 21.06 -1.35 -1.20
CA VAL A 95 22.31 -0.65 -0.87
C VAL A 95 23.21 -1.49 0.04
N GLU A 96 22.64 -2.17 1.03
CA GLU A 96 23.40 -3.09 1.90
C GLU A 96 24.00 -4.26 1.11
N LEU A 97 23.21 -4.89 0.23
CA LEU A 97 23.67 -5.96 -0.67
C LEU A 97 24.80 -5.48 -1.59
N TYR A 98 24.66 -4.30 -2.20
CA TYR A 98 25.69 -3.72 -3.06
C TYR A 98 27.00 -3.51 -2.30
N LYS A 99 26.94 -2.95 -1.08
CA LYS A 99 28.13 -2.80 -0.23
C LYS A 99 28.75 -4.15 0.11
N LEU A 100 27.93 -5.15 0.48
CA LEU A 100 28.42 -6.48 0.83
C LEU A 100 29.14 -7.16 -0.33
N MET A 101 28.58 -7.07 -1.54
CA MET A 101 29.12 -7.66 -2.77
C MET A 101 30.35 -6.91 -3.28
N LYS A 102 30.34 -5.57 -3.24
CA LYS A 102 31.50 -4.76 -3.64
C LYS A 102 32.70 -4.91 -2.70
N LEU A 103 32.44 -5.16 -1.42
CA LEU A 103 33.48 -5.51 -0.44
C LEU A 103 34.11 -6.88 -0.69
N ASP A 104 33.50 -7.75 -1.51
CA ASP A 104 34.14 -9.01 -1.98
C ASP A 104 35.10 -8.75 -3.15
N GLU A 105 34.83 -7.79 -4.04
CA GLU A 105 35.72 -7.45 -5.16
C GLU A 105 37.02 -6.75 -4.71
N GLY A 106 37.06 -6.21 -3.48
CA GLY A 106 38.20 -5.52 -2.90
C GLY A 106 39.10 -6.36 -1.98
N SER A 107 38.82 -7.66 -1.82
CA SER A 107 39.73 -8.57 -1.11
C SER A 107 40.90 -8.94 -2.04
N PRO A 108 42.17 -8.86 -1.61
CA PRO A 108 43.31 -9.13 -2.49
C PRO A 108 43.14 -10.52 -3.09
N LYS A 109 43.25 -10.60 -4.41
CA LYS A 109 43.60 -11.84 -5.10
C LYS A 109 44.91 -12.27 -4.46
N ASN A 110 44.87 -13.35 -3.68
CA ASN A 110 46.06 -14.03 -3.22
C ASN A 110 46.77 -14.57 -4.47
N GLU A 111 47.72 -13.78 -5.00
CA GLU A 111 48.90 -14.30 -5.71
C GLU A 111 49.86 -14.95 -4.71
#